data_AF-A0A928EUR5-F1
#
_entry.id   AF-A0A928EUR5-F1
#
_cell.length_a   1.000
_cell.length_b   1.000
_cell.length_c   1.000
_cell.angle_alpha   90.00
_cell.angle_beta   90.00
_cell.angle_gamma   90.00
#
_symmetry.space_group_name_H-M   'P 1'
#
loop_
_entity.id
_entity.type
_entity.pdbx_description
1 polymer ?
#
loop_
_entity_poly.entity_id
_entity_poly.type
_entity_poly.pdbx_seq_one_letter_code
_entity_poly.pdbx_strand_id
1 'polypeptide(L)'
;MFDKQKNHDIYGSGSSFGEKLSHLTKKQWALIITAIVLVVLIIVAIIVVPSIIGKVKDNVSNEQEISSIYVREYPDKVRYHVGEAPDYSGLIIAINGTGLTLQSVQYDDSPSDFIITGFDSSAPQTNQVITVDYKGFKTTFKIDILTPPNEKVVLQKIEMSTLPKTEFKVGDYPSVKGGKILCTYTDGTTKEIDLRVDLTYGFGNLNTPGEHTITVEYREDGVIVTTTYKITVTE
;
A
#
# COMPACT_ATOMS: atom_id res chain seq x y z
N MET A 1 32.30 102.67 48.66
CA MET A 1 33.05 102.44 47.41
C MET A 1 32.50 101.18 46.76
N PHE A 2 31.98 101.34 45.53
CA PHE A 2 31.65 100.40 44.43
C PHE A 2 31.59 98.89 44.69
N ASP A 3 30.76 98.06 44.05
CA ASP A 3 29.50 98.13 43.31
C ASP A 3 29.15 96.64 43.13
N LYS A 4 27.91 96.20 43.42
CA LYS A 4 27.49 94.81 43.21
C LYS A 4 26.31 94.83 42.25
N GLN A 5 26.59 94.41 41.02
CA GLN A 5 25.62 94.24 39.94
C GLN A 5 24.49 93.27 40.32
N LYS A 6 23.27 93.69 39.99
CA LYS A 6 22.06 92.88 39.86
C LYS A 6 21.98 92.26 38.45
N ASN A 7 21.59 90.99 38.37
CA ASN A 7 20.49 90.50 37.54
C ASN A 7 20.18 89.05 37.95
N HIS A 8 19.19 88.85 38.81
CA HIS A 8 17.76 88.59 38.52
C HIS A 8 17.49 87.11 38.26
N ASP A 9 17.34 86.38 39.37
CA ASP A 9 16.76 85.05 39.40
C ASP A 9 15.34 85.08 38.82
N ILE A 10 15.05 84.14 37.91
CA ILE A 10 13.67 83.73 37.60
C ILE A 10 13.51 82.31 38.14
N TYR A 11 13.34 82.21 39.46
CA TYR A 11 12.67 81.06 40.08
C TYR A 11 11.16 81.27 39.90
N GLY A 12 10.61 80.69 38.82
CA GLY A 12 9.17 80.58 38.62
C GLY A 12 8.58 79.49 39.50
N SER A 13 7.53 79.85 40.24
CA SER A 13 6.84 79.08 41.29
C SER A 13 6.41 77.66 40.89
N GLY A 14 6.98 76.66 41.55
CA GLY A 14 6.44 75.30 41.63
C GLY A 14 5.81 75.02 42.99
N SER A 15 4.87 75.86 43.47
CA SER A 15 4.25 75.68 44.80
C SER A 15 2.73 75.89 44.83
N SER A 16 2.03 75.83 43.69
CA SER A 16 0.56 76.04 43.68
C SER A 16 -0.25 74.82 44.15
N PHE A 17 0.31 73.61 44.07
CA PHE A 17 -0.44 72.38 44.39
C PHE A 17 -0.43 72.03 45.87
N GLY A 18 0.67 72.31 46.59
CA GLY A 18 0.81 72.01 48.02
C GLY A 18 -0.01 72.94 48.93
N GLU A 19 -0.06 74.24 48.63
CA GLU A 19 -0.83 75.20 49.43
C GLU A 19 -2.35 74.96 49.34
N LYS A 20 -2.85 74.53 48.18
CA LYS A 20 -4.27 74.26 47.93
C LYS A 20 -4.83 73.05 48.70
N LEU A 21 -3.98 72.24 49.33
CA LEU A 21 -4.39 71.02 50.04
C LEU A 21 -4.32 71.15 51.57
N SER A 22 -3.76 72.26 52.08
CA SER A 22 -3.50 72.50 53.51
C SER A 22 -4.76 72.69 54.37
N HIS A 23 -5.90 73.04 53.77
CA HIS A 23 -7.17 73.30 54.45
C HIS A 23 -8.16 72.12 54.37
N LEU A 24 -7.75 70.97 53.80
CA LEU A 24 -8.63 69.83 53.60
C LEU A 24 -8.81 69.02 54.88
N THR A 25 -10.06 68.69 55.17
CA THR A 25 -10.42 67.83 56.31
C THR A 25 -10.03 66.37 56.04
N LYS A 26 -9.87 65.56 57.11
CA LYS A 26 -9.57 64.13 56.99
C LYS A 26 -10.57 63.37 56.09
N LYS A 27 -11.84 63.79 56.06
CA LYS A 27 -12.88 63.22 55.18
C LYS A 27 -12.63 63.53 53.70
N GLN A 28 -12.18 64.75 53.38
CA GLN A 28 -11.84 65.15 52.01
C GLN A 28 -10.58 64.42 51.51
N TRP A 29 -9.59 64.22 52.38
CA TRP A 29 -8.43 63.38 52.08
C TRP A 29 -8.81 61.93 51.80
N ALA A 30 -9.73 61.35 52.59
CA ALA A 30 -10.23 60.01 52.35
C ALA A 30 -10.95 59.90 50.99
N LEU A 31 -11.75 60.90 50.60
CA LEU A 31 -12.42 60.93 49.30
C LEU A 31 -11.43 61.05 48.13
N ILE A 32 -10.38 61.87 48.26
CA ILE A 32 -9.34 62.01 47.24
C ILE A 32 -8.56 60.70 47.05
N ILE A 33 -8.16 60.05 48.15
CA ILE A 33 -7.49 58.75 48.09
C ILE A 33 -8.41 57.71 47.45
N THR A 34 -9.69 57.70 47.81
CA THR A 34 -10.68 56.78 47.23
C THR A 34 -10.84 57.01 45.73
N ALA A 35 -10.87 58.27 45.29
CA ALA A 35 -10.93 58.63 43.87
C ALA A 35 -9.66 58.20 43.12
N ILE A 36 -8.48 58.37 43.70
CA ILE A 36 -7.20 57.92 43.11
C ILE A 36 -7.18 56.40 43.00
N VAL A 37 -7.61 55.67 44.03
CA VAL A 37 -7.70 54.20 44.01
C VAL A 37 -8.67 53.73 42.92
N LEU A 38 -9.83 54.36 42.77
CA LEU A 38 -10.77 54.06 41.68
C LEU A 38 -10.17 54.32 40.29
N VAL A 39 -9.48 55.44 40.10
CA VAL A 39 -8.80 55.75 38.83
C VAL A 39 -7.70 54.72 38.52
N VAL A 40 -6.91 54.33 39.52
CA VAL A 40 -5.90 53.27 39.36
C VAL A 40 -6.56 51.92 39.05
N LEU A 41 -7.66 51.56 39.71
CA LEU A 41 -8.41 50.32 39.43
C LEU A 41 -8.99 50.33 38.00
N ILE A 42 -9.48 51.47 37.52
CA ILE A 42 -9.97 51.63 36.15
C ILE A 42 -8.83 51.50 35.14
N ILE A 43 -7.67 52.12 35.39
CA ILE A 43 -6.49 52.00 34.52
C ILE A 43 -5.97 50.55 34.50
N VAL A 44 -5.91 49.89 35.66
CA VAL A 44 -5.56 48.47 35.78
C VAL A 44 -6.58 47.63 35.00
N ALA A 45 -7.88 47.89 35.12
CA ALA A 45 -8.90 47.19 34.34
C ALA A 45 -8.73 47.44 32.82
N ILE A 46 -8.47 48.67 32.38
CA ILE A 46 -8.26 48.99 30.95
C ILE A 46 -6.98 48.37 30.40
N ILE A 47 -5.93 48.16 31.20
CA ILE A 47 -4.68 47.53 30.74
C ILE A 47 -4.78 46.00 30.83
N VAL A 48 -5.33 45.48 31.93
CA VAL A 48 -5.40 44.04 32.21
C VAL A 48 -6.49 43.36 31.39
N VAL A 49 -7.67 43.97 31.23
CA VAL A 49 -8.81 43.33 30.51
C VAL A 49 -8.47 43.06 29.03
N PRO A 50 -7.91 43.99 28.23
CA PRO A 50 -7.49 43.70 26.86
C PRO A 50 -6.33 42.69 26.79
N SER A 51 -5.41 42.68 27.76
CA SER A 51 -4.32 41.69 27.83
C SER A 51 -4.83 40.28 28.12
N ILE A 52 -5.84 40.15 28.99
CA ILE A 52 -6.53 38.88 29.24
C ILE A 52 -7.32 38.44 28.01
N ILE A 53 -8.10 39.33 27.37
CA ILE A 53 -8.89 39.01 26.18
C ILE A 53 -7.98 38.63 24.99
N GLY A 54 -6.85 39.31 24.82
CA GLY A 54 -5.83 38.95 23.82
C GLY A 54 -5.26 37.54 24.06
N LYS A 55 -4.89 37.23 25.31
CA LYS A 55 -4.41 35.88 25.69
C LYS A 55 -5.48 34.78 25.57
N VAL A 56 -6.76 35.11 25.71
CA VAL A 56 -7.87 34.15 25.53
C VAL A 56 -8.14 33.88 24.05
N LYS A 57 -7.97 34.86 23.16
CA LYS A 57 -8.10 34.64 21.70
C LYS A 57 -6.99 33.77 21.13
N ASP A 58 -5.79 33.83 21.70
CA ASP A 58 -4.65 33.03 21.25
C ASP A 58 -4.63 31.60 21.83
N ASN A 59 -5.58 31.26 22.72
CA ASN A 59 -5.69 29.94 23.36
C ASN A 59 -6.93 29.14 22.96
N VAL A 60 -7.57 29.48 21.84
CA VAL A 60 -8.41 28.51 21.12
C VAL A 60 -7.45 27.70 20.25
N SER A 61 -6.81 26.68 20.83
CA SER A 61 -6.23 25.62 20.01
C SER A 61 -7.39 25.03 19.21
N ASN A 62 -7.43 25.33 17.92
CA ASN A 62 -8.23 24.55 16.99
C ASN A 62 -7.49 23.21 16.82
N GLU A 63 -7.50 22.39 17.88
CA GLU A 63 -6.82 21.10 17.91
C GLU A 63 -7.58 20.19 16.94
N GLN A 64 -6.95 19.95 15.80
CA GLN A 64 -7.48 19.05 14.79
C GLN A 64 -7.35 17.63 15.31
N GLU A 65 -8.44 17.11 15.88
CA GLU A 65 -8.50 15.76 16.41
C GLU A 65 -9.17 14.82 15.40
N ILE A 66 -8.50 13.71 15.08
CA ILE A 66 -9.10 12.61 14.34
C ILE A 66 -10.20 11.99 15.20
N SER A 67 -11.39 11.80 14.64
CA SER A 67 -12.50 11.09 15.31
C SER A 67 -12.75 9.71 14.72
N SER A 68 -12.52 9.55 13.41
CA SER A 68 -12.74 8.28 12.70
C SER A 68 -11.96 8.21 11.39
N ILE A 69 -11.75 6.99 10.92
CA ILE A 69 -11.23 6.69 9.59
C ILE A 69 -12.15 5.71 8.87
N TYR A 70 -12.13 5.71 7.54
CA TYR A 70 -12.79 4.71 6.72
C TYR A 70 -12.05 4.50 5.41
N VAL A 71 -12.22 3.32 4.80
CA VAL A 71 -11.67 3.02 3.49
C VAL A 71 -12.39 3.86 2.44
N ARG A 72 -11.65 4.73 1.75
CA ARG A 72 -12.16 5.55 0.64
C ARG A 72 -11.98 4.83 -0.69
N GLU A 73 -10.80 4.25 -0.91
CA GLU A 73 -10.49 3.40 -2.06
C GLU A 73 -9.85 2.11 -1.56
N TYR A 74 -10.32 0.98 -2.10
CA TYR A 74 -9.78 -0.35 -1.76
C TYR A 74 -8.39 -0.52 -2.39
N PRO A 75 -7.55 -1.45 -1.87
CA PRO A 75 -6.36 -1.86 -2.59
C PRO A 75 -6.69 -2.34 -4.00
N ASP A 76 -5.76 -2.16 -4.93
CA ASP A 76 -5.90 -2.64 -6.32
C ASP A 76 -6.08 -4.16 -6.37
N LYS A 77 -5.52 -4.87 -5.38
CA LYS A 77 -5.62 -6.32 -5.22
C LYS A 77 -6.40 -6.70 -3.95
N VAL A 78 -7.62 -7.19 -4.14
CA VAL A 78 -8.49 -7.75 -3.09
C VAL A 78 -8.74 -9.26 -3.23
N ARG A 79 -8.07 -9.90 -4.19
CA ARG A 79 -8.10 -11.35 -4.40
C ARG A 79 -6.69 -11.89 -4.53
N TYR A 80 -6.40 -12.94 -3.78
CA TYR A 80 -5.09 -13.57 -3.70
C TYR A 80 -5.22 -15.06 -3.94
N HIS A 81 -4.13 -15.72 -4.31
CA HIS A 81 -4.01 -17.17 -4.25
C HIS A 81 -3.30 -17.60 -2.96
N VAL A 82 -3.51 -18.86 -2.56
CA VAL A 82 -2.79 -19.46 -1.43
C VAL A 82 -1.28 -19.28 -1.60
N GLY A 83 -0.61 -18.81 -0.54
CA GLY A 83 0.84 -18.58 -0.51
C GLY A 83 1.31 -17.24 -1.07
N GLU A 84 0.43 -16.41 -1.65
CA GLU A 84 0.81 -15.06 -2.08
C GLU A 84 1.09 -14.14 -0.88
N ALA A 85 2.00 -13.17 -1.07
CA ALA A 85 2.26 -12.08 -0.14
C ALA A 85 1.16 -11.00 -0.25
N PRO A 86 0.88 -10.24 0.83
CA PRO A 86 -0.06 -9.12 0.79
C PRO A 86 0.44 -7.98 -0.09
N ASP A 87 -0.49 -7.27 -0.76
CA ASP A 87 -0.25 -6.07 -1.54
C ASP A 87 -1.37 -5.05 -1.29
N TYR A 88 -1.05 -3.98 -0.57
CA TYR A 88 -2.02 -2.95 -0.20
C TYR A 88 -1.90 -1.68 -1.07
N SER A 89 -1.18 -1.76 -2.20
CA SER A 89 -1.10 -0.65 -3.15
C SER A 89 -2.50 -0.22 -3.62
N GLY A 90 -2.68 1.08 -3.85
CA GLY A 90 -3.98 1.68 -4.18
C GLY A 90 -4.90 1.94 -2.98
N LEU A 91 -4.60 1.43 -1.78
CA LEU A 91 -5.41 1.72 -0.59
C LEU A 91 -5.37 3.22 -0.25
N ILE A 92 -6.54 3.84 -0.13
CA ILE A 92 -6.71 5.21 0.36
C ILE A 92 -7.73 5.21 1.49
N ILE A 93 -7.36 5.77 2.64
CA ILE A 93 -8.29 6.05 3.73
C ILE A 93 -8.72 7.51 3.71
N ALA A 94 -9.94 7.77 4.18
CA ALA A 94 -10.38 9.11 4.51
C ALA A 94 -10.41 9.30 6.04
N ILE A 95 -10.05 10.50 6.47
CA ILE A 95 -9.96 10.90 7.87
C ILE A 95 -11.03 11.96 8.15
N ASN A 96 -11.82 11.73 9.19
CA ASN A 96 -12.80 12.67 9.72
C ASN A 96 -12.40 13.12 11.13
N GLY A 97 -12.75 14.35 11.50
CA GLY A 97 -12.42 14.90 12.81
C GLY A 97 -12.94 16.32 13.03
N THR A 98 -12.80 16.81 14.26
CA THR A 98 -13.24 18.16 14.63
C THR A 98 -12.28 19.19 14.02
N GLY A 99 -12.80 20.20 13.34
CA GLY A 99 -11.97 21.23 12.70
C GLY A 99 -11.16 20.75 11.49
N LEU A 100 -11.41 19.53 11.00
CA LEU A 100 -10.83 18.97 9.79
C LEU A 100 -11.80 19.12 8.61
N THR A 101 -11.32 19.70 7.50
CA THR A 101 -11.86 19.35 6.17
C THR A 101 -11.52 17.89 5.87
N LEU A 102 -12.41 17.17 5.19
CA LEU A 102 -12.22 15.76 4.83
C LEU A 102 -10.86 15.57 4.13
N GLN A 103 -9.96 14.83 4.78
CA GLN A 103 -8.63 14.52 4.29
C GLN A 103 -8.57 13.08 3.80
N SER A 104 -7.60 12.78 2.94
CA SER A 104 -7.33 11.42 2.50
C SER A 104 -5.84 11.14 2.56
N VAL A 105 -5.51 9.92 2.99
CA VAL A 105 -4.14 9.45 3.15
C VAL A 105 -4.04 8.17 2.35
N GLN A 106 -3.12 8.16 1.40
CA GLN A 106 -2.77 6.98 0.62
C GLN A 106 -1.81 6.11 1.44
N TYR A 107 -2.00 4.81 1.35
CA TYR A 107 -1.05 3.85 1.90
C TYR A 107 0.29 3.93 1.16
N ASP A 108 1.37 3.91 1.94
CA ASP A 108 2.75 3.83 1.47
C ASP A 108 3.49 2.78 2.31
N ASP A 109 4.33 1.97 1.69
CA ASP A 109 5.07 0.88 2.32
C ASP A 109 6.18 1.39 3.25
N SER A 110 6.61 2.66 3.16
CA SER A 110 7.65 3.19 4.05
C SER A 110 7.86 4.72 4.01
N PRO A 111 8.06 5.39 5.16
CA PRO A 111 7.52 5.09 6.48
C PRO A 111 6.09 5.62 6.57
N SER A 112 5.14 4.80 7.00
CA SER A 112 3.74 5.19 7.11
C SER A 112 3.18 4.87 8.50
N ASP A 113 2.26 5.70 8.99
CA ASP A 113 1.55 5.48 10.27
C ASP A 113 0.53 4.32 10.20
N PHE A 114 0.56 3.54 9.11
CA PHE A 114 -0.35 2.43 8.87
C PHE A 114 0.18 1.15 9.52
N ILE A 115 -0.71 0.47 10.25
CA ILE A 115 -0.52 -0.90 10.72
C ILE A 115 -1.66 -1.72 10.14
N ILE A 116 -1.35 -2.59 9.17
CA ILE A 116 -2.35 -3.46 8.52
C ILE A 116 -2.16 -4.89 9.00
N THR A 117 -3.25 -5.51 9.48
CA THR A 117 -3.23 -6.86 10.06
C THR A 117 -4.41 -7.71 9.58
N GLY A 118 -4.34 -9.02 9.80
CA GLY A 118 -5.42 -9.97 9.49
C GLY A 118 -5.26 -10.74 8.16
N PHE A 119 -4.19 -10.49 7.41
CA PHE A 119 -3.88 -11.24 6.20
C PHE A 119 -3.30 -12.62 6.53
N ASP A 120 -3.92 -13.67 6.01
CA ASP A 120 -3.48 -15.06 6.10
C ASP A 120 -3.80 -15.78 4.78
N SER A 121 -2.78 -16.04 3.96
CA SER A 121 -2.90 -16.74 2.68
C SER A 121 -2.57 -18.24 2.79
N SER A 122 -2.57 -18.84 3.99
CA SER A 122 -2.21 -20.25 4.19
C SER A 122 -3.22 -21.25 3.64
N ALA A 123 -4.49 -20.84 3.50
CA ALA A 123 -5.57 -21.66 2.96
C ALA A 123 -6.63 -20.78 2.25
N PRO A 124 -7.45 -21.36 1.35
CA PRO A 124 -8.53 -20.63 0.71
C PRO A 124 -9.55 -20.13 1.75
N GLN A 125 -9.93 -18.86 1.65
CA GLN A 125 -10.88 -18.21 2.55
C GLN A 125 -11.59 -17.06 1.85
N THR A 126 -12.92 -17.09 1.82
CA THR A 126 -13.74 -15.98 1.32
C THR A 126 -13.99 -14.95 2.42
N ASN A 127 -14.03 -13.66 2.07
CA ASN A 127 -14.34 -12.57 2.99
C ASN A 127 -13.40 -12.48 4.22
N GLN A 128 -12.11 -12.77 4.05
CA GLN A 128 -11.12 -12.56 5.10
C GLN A 128 -11.05 -11.07 5.45
N VAL A 129 -11.16 -10.74 6.74
CA VAL A 129 -11.22 -9.36 7.22
C VAL A 129 -9.81 -8.83 7.46
N ILE A 130 -9.48 -7.74 6.78
CA ILE A 130 -8.24 -7.00 6.96
C ILE A 130 -8.52 -5.76 7.80
N THR A 131 -7.72 -5.54 8.83
CA THR A 131 -7.81 -4.37 9.73
C THR A 131 -6.73 -3.37 9.39
N VAL A 132 -7.15 -2.14 9.10
CA VAL A 132 -6.28 -0.98 8.88
C VAL A 132 -6.33 -0.15 10.14
N ASP A 133 -5.18 0.03 10.79
CA ASP A 133 -4.98 0.98 11.88
C ASP A 133 -4.14 2.16 11.35
N TYR A 134 -4.65 3.37 11.53
CA TYR A 134 -3.92 4.60 11.24
C TYR A 134 -3.97 5.50 12.48
N LYS A 135 -2.81 5.73 13.09
CA LYS A 135 -2.66 6.52 14.33
C LYS A 135 -3.61 6.10 15.47
N GLY A 136 -3.90 4.80 15.59
CA GLY A 136 -4.77 4.22 16.62
C GLY A 136 -6.25 4.12 16.24
N PHE A 137 -6.67 4.71 15.11
CA PHE A 137 -8.02 4.58 14.59
C PHE A 137 -8.10 3.41 13.63
N LYS A 138 -9.19 2.63 13.70
CA LYS A 138 -9.31 1.39 12.94
C LYS A 138 -10.47 1.44 11.95
N THR A 139 -10.25 0.86 10.77
CA THR A 139 -11.28 0.49 9.81
C THR A 139 -10.96 -0.88 9.23
N THR A 140 -11.87 -1.46 8.46
CA THR A 140 -11.70 -2.79 7.88
C THR A 140 -12.17 -2.87 6.45
N PHE A 141 -11.59 -3.81 5.71
CA PHE A 141 -12.10 -4.26 4.42
C PHE A 141 -12.00 -5.79 4.34
N LYS A 142 -12.49 -6.36 3.23
CA LYS A 142 -12.51 -7.81 3.00
C LYS A 142 -11.74 -8.16 1.74
N ILE A 143 -11.03 -9.29 1.79
CA ILE A 143 -10.37 -9.91 0.65
C ILE A 143 -10.81 -11.37 0.50
N ASP A 144 -10.49 -11.97 -0.64
CA ASP A 144 -10.65 -13.40 -0.87
C ASP A 144 -9.29 -14.06 -1.10
N ILE A 145 -9.03 -15.17 -0.41
CA ILE A 145 -7.95 -16.11 -0.71
C ILE A 145 -8.54 -17.27 -1.52
N LEU A 146 -8.13 -17.36 -2.77
CA LEU A 146 -8.56 -18.34 -3.74
C LEU A 146 -7.61 -19.53 -3.73
N THR A 147 -8.14 -20.71 -4.02
CA THR A 147 -7.29 -21.84 -4.42
C THR A 147 -6.46 -21.41 -5.64
N PRO A 148 -5.17 -21.76 -5.72
CA PRO A 148 -4.42 -21.61 -6.95
C PRO A 148 -5.20 -22.27 -8.09
N PRO A 149 -5.21 -21.70 -9.31
CA PRO A 149 -5.76 -22.42 -10.44
C PRO A 149 -5.04 -23.76 -10.52
N ASN A 150 -5.78 -24.85 -10.28
CA ASN A 150 -5.28 -26.19 -10.51
C ASN A 150 -5.29 -26.39 -12.03
N GLU A 151 -4.33 -25.77 -12.71
CA GLU A 151 -4.10 -26.06 -14.11
C GLU A 151 -3.59 -27.50 -14.16
N LYS A 152 -4.51 -28.42 -14.47
CA LYS A 152 -4.15 -29.81 -14.69
C LYS A 152 -3.04 -29.82 -15.73
N VAL A 153 -1.91 -30.41 -15.38
CA VAL A 153 -0.83 -30.66 -16.32
C VAL A 153 -1.31 -31.75 -17.28
N VAL A 154 -1.45 -31.40 -18.56
CA VAL A 154 -2.02 -32.27 -19.59
C VAL A 154 -1.01 -32.38 -20.73
N LEU A 155 -0.87 -33.59 -21.28
CA LEU A 155 -0.08 -33.85 -22.47
C LEU A 155 -0.60 -33.00 -23.64
N GLN A 156 0.28 -32.19 -24.26
CA GLN A 156 -0.09 -31.37 -25.42
C GLN A 156 0.35 -31.98 -26.74
N LYS A 157 1.61 -32.45 -26.81
CA LYS A 157 2.18 -33.00 -28.03
C LYS A 157 3.29 -34.01 -27.75
N ILE A 158 3.60 -34.80 -28.78
CA ILE A 158 4.80 -35.63 -28.85
C ILE A 158 5.59 -35.29 -30.12
N GLU A 159 6.91 -35.40 -30.04
CA GLU A 159 7.82 -35.26 -31.17
C GLU A 159 8.91 -36.35 -31.08
N MET A 160 9.51 -36.71 -32.21
CA MET A 160 10.66 -37.62 -32.19
C MET A 160 11.87 -36.90 -31.59
N SER A 161 12.36 -37.37 -30.44
CA SER A 161 13.61 -36.87 -29.84
C SER A 161 14.82 -37.54 -30.48
N THR A 162 14.72 -38.86 -30.65
CA THR A 162 15.75 -39.68 -31.31
C THR A 162 15.07 -40.61 -32.30
N LEU A 163 15.56 -40.64 -33.55
CA LEU A 163 15.07 -41.58 -34.55
C LEU A 163 15.67 -42.98 -34.34
N PRO A 164 14.86 -44.06 -34.47
CA PRO A 164 15.40 -45.42 -34.53
C PRO A 164 16.09 -45.68 -35.87
N LYS A 165 16.50 -46.94 -36.14
CA LYS A 165 16.96 -47.35 -37.48
C LYS A 165 15.90 -47.01 -38.53
N THR A 166 16.27 -46.26 -39.57
CA THR A 166 15.35 -45.80 -40.63
C THR A 166 15.62 -46.42 -42.00
N GLU A 167 16.66 -47.23 -42.17
CA GLU A 167 17.00 -47.87 -43.44
C GLU A 167 16.92 -49.38 -43.33
N PHE A 168 16.19 -50.03 -44.22
CA PHE A 168 15.94 -51.47 -44.19
C PHE A 168 16.12 -52.08 -45.58
N LYS A 169 16.40 -53.38 -45.64
CA LYS A 169 16.31 -54.16 -46.88
C LYS A 169 14.99 -54.88 -47.00
N VAL A 170 14.63 -55.29 -48.21
CA VAL A 170 13.46 -56.14 -48.45
C VAL A 170 13.57 -57.41 -47.59
N GLY A 171 12.54 -57.68 -46.79
CA GLY A 171 12.47 -58.82 -45.87
C GLY A 171 13.09 -58.61 -44.49
N ASP A 172 13.67 -57.43 -44.20
CA ASP A 172 14.13 -57.10 -42.85
C ASP A 172 12.96 -57.04 -41.85
N TYR A 173 13.26 -57.38 -40.59
CA TYR A 173 12.33 -57.17 -39.48
C TYR A 173 12.38 -55.71 -38.99
N PRO A 174 11.23 -55.03 -38.88
CA PRO A 174 11.13 -53.71 -38.26
C PRO A 174 11.76 -53.64 -36.86
N SER A 175 12.43 -52.52 -36.55
CA SER A 175 12.99 -52.26 -35.23
C SER A 175 12.84 -50.79 -34.84
N VAL A 176 12.35 -50.55 -33.63
CA VAL A 176 12.22 -49.22 -33.01
C VAL A 176 13.32 -48.95 -31.96
N LYS A 177 14.27 -49.88 -31.81
CA LYS A 177 15.32 -49.79 -30.78
C LYS A 177 16.15 -48.51 -30.95
N GLY A 178 16.35 -47.80 -29.84
CA GLY A 178 17.08 -46.54 -29.82
C GLY A 178 16.26 -45.30 -30.18
N GLY A 179 15.01 -45.49 -30.66
CA GLY A 179 14.08 -44.38 -30.85
C GLY A 179 13.55 -43.84 -29.52
N LYS A 180 13.30 -42.54 -29.45
CA LYS A 180 12.72 -41.84 -28.29
C LYS A 180 11.72 -40.78 -28.75
N ILE A 181 10.67 -40.58 -27.98
CA ILE A 181 9.75 -39.44 -28.14
C ILE A 181 9.91 -38.45 -26.98
N LEU A 182 9.77 -37.16 -27.27
CA LEU A 182 9.68 -36.10 -26.29
C LEU A 182 8.21 -35.68 -26.13
N CYS A 183 7.66 -35.85 -24.94
CA CYS A 183 6.34 -35.35 -24.56
C CYS A 183 6.46 -33.92 -24.06
N THR A 184 5.58 -33.02 -24.49
CA THR A 184 5.46 -31.64 -23.96
C THR A 184 4.09 -31.46 -23.31
N TYR A 185 4.07 -30.85 -22.13
CA TYR A 185 2.88 -30.65 -21.31
C TYR A 185 2.40 -29.20 -21.30
N THR A 186 1.19 -28.97 -20.79
CA THR A 186 0.57 -27.64 -20.70
C THR A 186 1.35 -26.64 -19.85
N ASP A 187 2.09 -27.10 -18.85
CA ASP A 187 2.96 -26.29 -17.99
C ASP A 187 4.34 -26.04 -18.60
N GLY A 188 4.58 -26.51 -19.83
CA GLY A 188 5.85 -26.39 -20.54
C GLY A 188 6.91 -27.42 -20.11
N THR A 189 6.61 -28.29 -19.14
CA THR A 189 7.52 -29.39 -18.78
C THR A 189 7.60 -30.42 -19.91
N THR A 190 8.67 -31.22 -19.89
CA THR A 190 8.89 -32.26 -20.90
C THR A 190 9.33 -33.58 -20.28
N LYS A 191 9.04 -34.68 -20.98
CA LYS A 191 9.38 -36.04 -20.57
C LYS A 191 9.77 -36.87 -21.78
N GLU A 192 10.94 -37.49 -21.72
CA GLU A 192 11.38 -38.44 -22.75
C GLU A 192 10.87 -39.85 -22.45
N ILE A 193 10.44 -40.55 -23.51
CA ILE A 193 9.95 -41.91 -23.45
C ILE A 193 10.64 -42.73 -24.54
N ASP A 194 11.18 -43.89 -24.16
CA ASP A 194 11.73 -44.84 -25.13
C ASP A 194 10.61 -45.36 -26.04
N LEU A 195 10.87 -45.33 -27.35
CA LEU A 195 9.93 -45.83 -28.34
C LEU A 195 9.76 -47.34 -28.22
N ARG A 196 8.50 -47.80 -28.26
CA ARG A 196 8.13 -49.22 -28.20
C ARG A 196 7.25 -49.57 -29.38
N VAL A 197 7.24 -50.85 -29.75
CA VAL A 197 6.54 -51.33 -30.95
C VAL A 197 5.03 -51.10 -30.85
N ASP A 198 4.45 -51.23 -29.65
CA ASP A 198 3.03 -51.00 -29.36
C ASP A 198 2.59 -49.54 -29.52
N LEU A 199 3.53 -48.60 -29.55
CA LEU A 199 3.26 -47.18 -29.84
C LEU A 199 3.30 -46.88 -31.34
N THR A 200 3.70 -47.83 -32.19
CA THR A 200 3.94 -47.59 -33.62
C THR A 200 2.94 -48.29 -34.53
N TYR A 201 2.54 -47.60 -35.59
CA TYR A 201 1.68 -48.09 -36.64
C TYR A 201 2.31 -47.82 -38.02
N GLY A 202 2.00 -48.65 -39.01
CA GLY A 202 2.43 -48.43 -40.40
C GLY A 202 3.71 -49.16 -40.82
N PHE A 203 4.32 -49.98 -39.95
CA PHE A 203 5.50 -50.77 -40.35
C PHE A 203 5.18 -51.84 -41.40
N GLY A 204 4.02 -52.50 -41.33
CA GLY A 204 3.66 -53.57 -42.26
C GLY A 204 4.74 -54.65 -42.41
N ASN A 205 4.69 -55.38 -43.53
CA ASN A 205 5.81 -56.21 -43.96
C ASN A 205 6.68 -55.40 -44.94
N LEU A 206 7.98 -55.32 -44.69
CA LEU A 206 8.94 -54.58 -45.53
C LEU A 206 9.30 -55.35 -46.81
N ASN A 207 8.30 -55.70 -47.62
CA ASN A 207 8.47 -56.55 -48.80
C ASN A 207 8.64 -55.77 -50.11
N THR A 208 8.49 -54.46 -50.07
CA THR A 208 8.57 -53.58 -51.24
C THR A 208 9.52 -52.42 -50.97
N PRO A 209 10.48 -52.14 -51.88
CA PRO A 209 11.30 -50.94 -51.80
C PRO A 209 10.47 -49.66 -51.80
N GLY A 210 10.99 -48.61 -51.16
CA GLY A 210 10.38 -47.28 -51.12
C GLY A 210 10.42 -46.61 -49.74
N GLU A 211 9.91 -45.38 -49.67
CA GLU A 211 9.70 -44.67 -48.41
C GLU A 211 8.39 -45.14 -47.75
N HIS A 212 8.44 -45.39 -46.44
CA HIS A 212 7.28 -45.71 -45.62
C HIS A 212 7.18 -44.72 -44.47
N THR A 213 5.97 -44.28 -44.15
CA THR A 213 5.72 -43.38 -43.02
C THR A 213 5.21 -44.18 -41.83
N ILE A 214 5.93 -44.10 -40.72
CA ILE A 214 5.57 -44.74 -39.46
C ILE A 214 4.90 -43.69 -38.57
N THR A 215 3.71 -44.03 -38.06
CA THR A 215 2.98 -43.20 -37.11
C THR A 215 3.28 -43.68 -35.70
N VAL A 216 3.61 -42.76 -34.81
CA VAL A 216 3.75 -42.99 -33.37
C VAL A 216 2.56 -42.38 -32.67
N GLU A 217 1.85 -43.15 -31.85
CA GLU A 217 0.75 -42.69 -31.02
C GLU A 217 1.12 -42.85 -29.54
N TYR A 218 0.95 -41.80 -28.76
CA TYR A 218 1.11 -41.86 -27.31
C TYR A 218 -0.18 -41.46 -26.61
N ARG A 219 -0.52 -42.20 -25.55
CA ARG A 219 -1.72 -41.99 -24.75
C ARG A 219 -1.35 -41.80 -23.29
N GLU A 220 -1.77 -40.69 -22.70
CA GLU A 220 -1.62 -40.40 -21.28
C GLU A 220 -2.90 -39.70 -20.79
N ASP A 221 -3.48 -40.19 -19.69
CA ASP A 221 -4.70 -39.64 -19.06
C ASP A 221 -5.89 -39.37 -20.00
N GLY A 222 -6.07 -40.22 -21.02
CA GLY A 222 -7.16 -40.12 -22.00
C GLY A 222 -6.89 -39.16 -23.16
N VAL A 223 -5.75 -38.46 -23.15
CA VAL A 223 -5.28 -37.68 -24.30
C VAL A 223 -4.49 -38.57 -25.24
N ILE A 224 -4.73 -38.42 -26.55
CA ILE A 224 -4.05 -39.15 -27.62
C ILE A 224 -3.37 -38.12 -28.52
N VAL A 225 -2.06 -38.26 -28.70
CA VAL A 225 -1.26 -37.41 -29.60
C VAL A 225 -0.41 -38.28 -30.49
N THR A 226 -0.10 -37.77 -31.69
CA THR A 226 0.66 -38.51 -32.69
C THR A 226 1.83 -37.70 -33.22
N THR A 227 2.86 -38.42 -33.65
CA THR A 227 3.95 -37.89 -34.49
C THR A 227 4.29 -38.93 -35.55
N THR A 228 5.15 -38.58 -36.51
CA THR A 228 5.54 -39.50 -37.58
C THR A 228 7.03 -39.43 -37.84
N TYR A 229 7.57 -40.53 -38.36
CA TYR A 229 8.90 -40.55 -38.96
C TYR A 229 8.90 -41.44 -40.21
N LYS A 230 9.89 -41.24 -41.08
CA LYS A 230 10.03 -42.00 -42.31
C LYS A 230 11.09 -43.08 -42.19
N ILE A 231 10.87 -44.18 -42.87
CA ILE A 231 11.86 -45.22 -43.13
C ILE A 231 12.00 -45.45 -44.64
N THR A 232 13.11 -46.01 -45.06
CA THR A 232 13.41 -46.37 -46.45
C THR A 232 13.70 -47.85 -46.54
N VAL A 233 13.04 -48.54 -47.46
CA VAL A 233 13.33 -49.93 -47.81
C VAL A 233 14.03 -49.96 -49.16
N THR A 234 15.20 -50.59 -49.22
CA THR A 234 15.94 -50.85 -50.46
C THR A 234 15.90 -52.34 -50.80
N GLU A 235 16.28 -52.69 -52.02
CA GLU A 235 16.50 -54.09 -52.41
C GLU A 235 17.54 -54.81 -51.53
#